data_AF-A0A4R4E434-F1
#
_entry.id   AF-A0A4R4E434-F1
#
_cell.length_a   1.000
_cell.length_b   1.000
_cell.length_c   1.000
_cell.angle_alpha   90.00
_cell.angle_beta   90.00
_cell.angle_gamma   90.00
#
_symmetry.space_group_name_H-M   'P 1'
#
loop_
_entity.id
_entity.type
_entity.pdbx_description
1 polymer ?
#
loop_
_entity_poly.entity_id
_entity_poly.type
_entity_poly.pdbx_seq_one_letter_code
_entity_poly.pdbx_strand_id
1 'polypeptide(L)'
;MFHFLQADFTRAVQDVRSAGSYLPVALQFLFAFGMIGTLMGVTHLLGPKRKTADKLETFASGIPSHGDARQPMAIKYFLVAILFVLFDVEVIFFYPYAVNFKSLGWSGFWAVVLFVAFFLCGFIYVIKKGALKWED
;
A
#
# COMPACT_ATOMS: atom_id res chain seq x y z
N MET A 1 -31.57 34.50 -3.49
CA MET A 1 -30.96 33.54 -4.43
C MET A 1 -29.60 33.05 -3.94
N PHE A 2 -28.63 33.93 -3.63
CA PHE A 2 -27.33 33.54 -3.06
C PHE A 2 -27.40 32.81 -1.70
N HIS A 3 -28.38 33.16 -0.85
CA HIS A 3 -28.56 32.54 0.48
C HIS A 3 -29.06 31.07 0.43
N PHE A 4 -29.72 30.65 -0.66
CA PHE A 4 -30.20 29.27 -0.84
C PHE A 4 -29.07 28.32 -1.29
N LEU A 5 -28.22 28.79 -2.20
CA LEU A 5 -27.03 28.06 -2.67
C LEU A 5 -26.03 27.75 -1.53
N GLN A 6 -25.91 28.66 -0.56
CA GLN A 6 -25.04 28.47 0.59
C GLN A 6 -25.62 27.45 1.60
N ALA A 7 -26.95 27.37 1.73
CA ALA A 7 -27.61 26.40 2.60
C ALA A 7 -27.46 24.96 2.08
N ASP A 8 -27.57 24.74 0.78
CA ASP A 8 -27.38 23.42 0.16
C ASP A 8 -25.91 22.97 0.18
N PHE A 9 -24.96 23.90 -0.06
CA PHE A 9 -23.53 23.61 0.06
C PHE A 9 -23.12 23.25 1.51
N THR A 10 -23.66 23.96 2.50
CA THR A 10 -23.37 23.70 3.92
C THR A 10 -23.97 22.35 4.36
N ARG A 11 -25.13 21.96 3.84
CA ARG A 11 -25.73 20.64 4.08
C ARG A 11 -24.94 19.51 3.43
N ALA A 12 -24.48 19.69 2.19
CA ALA A 12 -23.60 18.72 1.54
C ALA A 12 -22.28 18.53 2.31
N VAL A 13 -21.69 19.61 2.84
CA VAL A 13 -20.48 19.55 3.67
C VAL A 13 -20.74 18.94 5.06
N GLN A 14 -21.92 19.16 5.65
CA GLN A 14 -22.32 18.47 6.90
C GLN A 14 -22.53 16.97 6.67
N ASP A 15 -23.04 16.56 5.51
CA ASP A 15 -23.19 15.15 5.15
C ASP A 15 -21.82 14.44 5.08
N VAL A 16 -20.80 15.08 4.49
CA VAL A 16 -19.43 14.55 4.39
C VAL A 16 -18.78 14.27 5.75
N ARG A 17 -19.19 15.00 6.81
CA ARG A 17 -18.66 14.84 8.17
C ARG A 17 -19.42 13.78 9.00
N SER A 18 -20.54 13.28 8.49
CA SER A 18 -21.30 12.20 9.13
C SER A 18 -20.65 10.85 8.83
N ALA A 19 -20.71 9.91 9.79
CA ALA A 19 -20.25 8.54 9.58
C ALA A 19 -20.92 7.87 8.36
N GLY A 20 -22.12 8.33 7.97
CA GLY A 20 -22.82 7.90 6.76
C GLY A 20 -22.08 8.17 5.45
N SER A 21 -21.13 9.12 5.41
CA SER A 21 -20.35 9.42 4.21
C SER A 21 -19.27 8.39 3.89
N TYR A 22 -18.92 7.52 4.83
CA TYR A 22 -18.03 6.37 4.58
C TYR A 22 -18.80 5.13 4.09
N LEU A 23 -20.13 5.16 4.14
CA LEU A 23 -21.00 4.05 3.72
C LEU A 23 -20.75 3.65 2.24
N PRO A 24 -20.63 4.58 1.26
CA PRO A 24 -20.31 4.21 -0.12
C PRO A 24 -18.97 3.48 -0.27
N VAL A 25 -17.96 3.90 0.50
CA VAL A 25 -16.63 3.26 0.50
C VAL A 25 -16.72 1.84 1.04
N ALA A 26 -17.41 1.64 2.16
CA ALA A 26 -17.63 0.32 2.75
C ALA A 26 -18.40 -0.62 1.79
N LEU A 27 -19.44 -0.10 1.12
CA LEU A 27 -20.19 -0.86 0.11
C LEU A 27 -19.32 -1.24 -1.08
N GLN A 28 -18.42 -0.37 -1.53
CA GLN A 28 -17.49 -0.69 -2.62
C GLN A 28 -16.55 -1.84 -2.25
N PHE A 29 -15.98 -1.81 -1.04
CA PHE A 29 -15.17 -2.93 -0.54
C PHE A 29 -15.99 -4.22 -0.46
N LEU A 30 -17.19 -4.16 0.10
CA LEU A 30 -18.08 -5.32 0.22
C LEU A 30 -18.43 -5.90 -1.15
N PHE A 31 -18.73 -5.06 -2.13
CA PHE A 31 -18.99 -5.49 -3.50
C PHE A 31 -17.75 -6.12 -4.14
N ALA A 32 -16.56 -5.53 -3.96
CA ALA A 32 -15.31 -6.07 -4.49
C ALA A 32 -15.00 -7.45 -3.91
N PHE A 33 -15.07 -7.61 -2.58
CA PHE A 33 -14.88 -8.90 -1.93
C PHE A 33 -15.96 -9.92 -2.32
N GLY A 34 -17.22 -9.47 -2.41
CA GLY A 34 -18.35 -10.28 -2.86
C GLY A 34 -18.17 -10.80 -4.29
N MET A 35 -17.71 -9.94 -5.20
CA MET A 35 -17.40 -10.31 -6.58
C MET A 35 -16.29 -11.37 -6.62
N ILE A 36 -15.16 -11.13 -5.93
CA ILE A 36 -14.03 -12.08 -5.87
C ILE A 36 -14.49 -13.43 -5.32
N GLY A 37 -15.23 -13.42 -4.21
CA GLY A 37 -15.77 -14.64 -3.59
C GLY A 37 -16.73 -15.39 -4.51
N THR A 38 -17.63 -14.68 -5.19
CA THR A 38 -18.58 -15.28 -6.15
C THR A 38 -17.84 -15.89 -7.32
N LEU A 39 -16.86 -15.18 -7.90
CA LEU A 39 -16.08 -15.67 -9.04
C LEU A 39 -15.26 -16.92 -8.68
N MET A 40 -14.64 -16.91 -7.50
CA MET A 40 -13.90 -18.06 -6.99
C MET A 40 -14.84 -19.26 -6.72
N GLY A 41 -16.02 -19.00 -6.16
CA GLY A 41 -17.07 -20.01 -5.95
C GLY A 41 -17.53 -20.62 -7.27
N VAL A 42 -17.95 -19.79 -8.22
CA VAL A 42 -18.42 -20.22 -9.55
C VAL A 42 -17.35 -21.02 -10.29
N THR A 43 -16.10 -20.57 -10.26
CA THR A 43 -14.97 -21.30 -10.87
C THR A 43 -14.77 -22.67 -10.23
N HIS A 44 -14.93 -22.78 -8.91
CA HIS A 44 -14.80 -24.05 -8.21
C HIS A 44 -16.00 -24.99 -8.42
N LEU A 45 -17.20 -24.46 -8.69
CA LEU A 45 -18.39 -25.28 -9.00
C LEU A 45 -18.44 -25.74 -10.45
N LEU A 46 -18.12 -24.86 -11.41
CA LEU A 46 -18.17 -25.16 -12.85
C LEU A 46 -16.89 -25.81 -13.37
N GLY A 47 -15.77 -25.70 -12.65
CA GLY A 47 -14.48 -26.25 -13.06
C GLY A 47 -14.40 -27.78 -12.87
N PRO A 48 -13.88 -28.53 -13.88
CA PRO A 48 -13.70 -29.98 -13.75
C PRO A 48 -12.65 -30.32 -12.68
N LYS A 49 -13.08 -30.92 -11.58
CA LYS A 49 -12.22 -31.31 -10.45
C LYS A 49 -11.51 -32.63 -10.72
N ARG A 50 -10.45 -32.62 -11.54
CA ARG A 50 -9.55 -33.78 -11.71
C ARG A 50 -8.34 -33.65 -10.78
N LYS A 51 -8.48 -34.19 -9.56
CA LYS A 51 -7.38 -34.34 -8.61
C LYS A 51 -6.65 -35.66 -8.90
N THR A 52 -5.42 -35.58 -9.37
CA THR A 52 -4.53 -36.72 -9.59
C THR A 52 -3.28 -36.48 -8.76
N ALA A 53 -2.65 -37.52 -8.22
CA ALA A 53 -1.46 -37.40 -7.37
C ALA A 53 -0.37 -36.50 -8.02
N ASP A 54 -0.03 -36.76 -9.29
CA ASP A 54 0.94 -35.97 -10.06
C ASP A 54 0.57 -34.48 -10.21
N LYS A 55 -0.73 -34.13 -10.21
CA LYS A 55 -1.17 -32.72 -10.30
C LYS A 55 -1.08 -31.97 -8.98
N LEU A 56 -0.97 -32.70 -7.87
CA LEU A 56 -0.88 -32.15 -6.52
C LEU A 56 0.56 -32.08 -6.01
N GLU A 57 1.51 -32.65 -6.75
CA GLU A 57 2.93 -32.51 -6.44
C GLU A 57 3.45 -31.11 -6.77
N THR A 58 4.41 -30.64 -5.96
CA THR A 58 5.09 -29.38 -6.21
C THR A 58 5.86 -29.45 -7.51
N PHE A 59 5.67 -28.44 -8.37
CA PHE A 59 6.37 -28.38 -9.65
C PHE A 59 7.89 -28.29 -9.45
N ALA A 60 8.60 -29.37 -9.78
CA ALA A 60 10.06 -29.49 -9.65
C ALA A 60 10.72 -29.87 -10.99
N SER A 61 10.16 -29.40 -12.11
CA SER A 61 10.65 -29.68 -13.48
C SER A 61 10.79 -31.18 -13.83
N GLY A 62 10.03 -32.06 -13.15
CA GLY A 62 10.08 -33.52 -13.35
C GLY A 62 11.13 -34.26 -12.54
N ILE A 63 11.85 -33.57 -11.64
CA ILE A 63 12.81 -34.16 -10.70
C ILE A 63 12.10 -34.33 -9.35
N PRO A 64 12.25 -35.48 -8.65
CA PRO A 64 11.68 -35.62 -7.32
C PRO A 64 12.25 -34.55 -6.38
N SER A 65 11.36 -33.84 -5.67
CA SER A 65 11.76 -32.86 -4.68
C SER A 65 12.64 -33.53 -3.62
N HIS A 66 13.86 -33.02 -3.43
CA HIS A 66 14.82 -33.53 -2.46
C HIS A 66 15.28 -32.38 -1.56
N GLY A 67 15.19 -32.60 -0.24
CA GLY A 67 15.64 -31.66 0.78
C GLY A 67 14.51 -30.86 1.44
N ASP A 68 14.88 -30.09 2.48
CA ASP A 68 14.00 -29.15 3.16
C ASP A 68 13.96 -27.83 2.38
N ALA A 69 12.77 -27.35 2.05
CA ALA A 69 12.54 -26.08 1.36
C ALA A 69 12.87 -24.85 2.23
N ARG A 70 13.22 -25.07 3.51
CA ARG A 70 13.59 -24.03 4.48
C ARG A 70 15.03 -23.57 4.32
N GLN A 71 15.33 -22.92 3.21
CA GLN A 71 16.57 -22.16 3.08
C GLN A 71 16.42 -20.78 3.73
N PRO A 72 17.46 -20.28 4.42
CA PRO A 72 17.44 -18.91 4.94
C PRO A 72 17.27 -17.93 3.77
N MET A 73 16.18 -17.16 3.83
CA MET A 73 15.91 -16.11 2.85
C MET A 73 17.00 -15.03 2.93
N ALA A 74 17.38 -14.48 1.78
CA ALA A 74 18.44 -13.48 1.72
C ALA A 74 18.12 -12.25 2.60
N ILE A 75 19.07 -11.84 3.44
CA ILE A 75 18.95 -10.67 4.33
C ILE A 75 18.64 -9.38 3.53
N LYS A 76 18.96 -9.36 2.23
CA LYS A 76 18.68 -8.24 1.31
C LYS A 76 17.22 -7.78 1.32
N TYR A 77 16.25 -8.70 1.43
CA TYR A 77 14.82 -8.35 1.50
C TYR A 77 14.49 -7.54 2.76
N PHE A 78 15.19 -7.80 3.86
CA PHE A 78 15.01 -7.09 5.12
C PHE A 78 15.51 -5.63 5.04
N LEU A 79 16.65 -5.39 4.38
CA LEU A 79 17.17 -4.02 4.20
C LEU A 79 16.20 -3.16 3.38
N VAL A 80 15.62 -3.73 2.31
CA VAL A 80 14.62 -3.04 1.49
C VAL A 80 13.34 -2.77 2.28
N ALA A 81 12.89 -3.73 3.09
CA ALA A 81 11.70 -3.57 3.92
C ALA A 81 11.85 -2.44 4.95
N ILE A 82 12.98 -2.38 5.67
CA ILE A 82 13.25 -1.28 6.61
C ILE A 82 13.33 0.07 5.90
N LEU A 83 13.99 0.11 4.73
CA LEU A 83 14.09 1.33 3.95
C LEU A 83 12.72 1.83 3.48
N PHE A 84 11.85 0.91 3.05
CA PHE A 84 10.46 1.22 2.67
C PHE A 84 9.66 1.76 3.86
N VAL A 85 9.75 1.13 5.04
CA VAL A 85 9.07 1.62 6.26
C VAL A 85 9.57 3.01 6.65
N LEU A 86 10.87 3.27 6.54
CA LEU A 86 11.45 4.57 6.84
C LEU A 86 10.93 5.66 5.88
N PHE A 87 10.85 5.37 4.59
CA PHE A 87 10.30 6.30 3.60
C PHE A 87 8.78 6.48 3.72
N ASP A 88 8.03 5.43 4.06
CA ASP A 88 6.59 5.53 4.33
C ASP A 88 6.30 6.44 5.53
N VAL A 89 7.13 6.32 6.58
CA VAL A 89 7.09 7.22 7.74
C VAL A 89 7.49 8.66 7.37
N GLU A 90 8.37 8.87 6.39
CA GLU A 90 8.68 10.22 5.90
C GLU A 90 7.44 10.87 5.25
N VAL A 91 6.69 10.10 4.44
CA VAL A 91 5.51 10.59 3.73
C VAL A 91 4.35 10.91 4.69
N ILE A 92 4.17 10.16 5.77
CA ILE A 92 3.14 10.51 6.77
C ILE A 92 3.45 11.85 7.44
N PHE A 93 4.72 12.23 7.62
CA PHE A 93 5.08 13.56 8.12
C PHE A 93 4.82 14.68 7.10
N PHE A 94 4.81 14.37 5.80
CA PHE A 94 4.40 15.34 4.77
C PHE A 94 2.90 15.57 4.72
N TYR A 95 2.08 14.63 5.21
CA TYR A 95 0.63 14.74 5.09
C TYR A 95 0.05 15.99 5.80
N PRO A 96 0.37 16.29 7.07
CA PRO A 96 -0.12 17.50 7.75
C PRO A 96 0.34 18.79 7.07
N TYR A 97 1.57 18.79 6.54
CA TYR A 97 2.11 19.92 5.80
C TYR A 97 1.38 20.13 4.47
N ALA A 98 1.16 19.06 3.70
CA ALA A 98 0.48 19.13 2.40
C ALA A 98 -0.96 19.63 2.55
N VAL A 99 -1.67 19.20 3.60
CA VAL A 99 -3.04 19.66 3.90
C VAL A 99 -3.07 21.14 4.30
N ASN A 100 -2.06 21.63 5.03
CA ASN A 100 -2.02 22.98 5.57
C ASN A 100 -1.06 23.93 4.82
N PHE A 101 -0.61 23.58 3.61
CA PHE A 101 0.44 24.31 2.89
C PHE A 101 0.17 25.83 2.77
N LYS A 102 -1.11 26.21 2.62
CA LYS A 102 -1.52 27.62 2.51
C LYS A 102 -1.30 28.44 3.78
N SER A 103 -1.42 27.85 4.98
CA SER A 103 -1.30 28.60 6.24
C SER A 103 0.13 28.71 6.74
N LEU A 104 1.01 27.75 6.40
CA LEU A 104 2.40 27.75 6.84
C LEU A 104 3.34 28.64 5.99
N GLY A 105 2.92 29.02 4.78
CA GLY A 105 3.65 29.95 3.92
C GLY A 105 5.12 29.54 3.66
N TRP A 106 6.01 30.54 3.60
CA TRP A 106 7.44 30.33 3.31
C TRP A 106 8.21 29.61 4.42
N SER A 107 7.78 29.76 5.68
CA SER A 107 8.42 29.11 6.82
C SER A 107 8.21 27.60 6.81
N GLY A 108 6.99 27.14 6.52
CA GLY A 108 6.72 25.71 6.35
C GLY A 108 7.46 25.10 5.16
N PHE A 109 7.61 25.86 4.07
CA PHE A 109 8.40 25.42 2.92
C PHE A 109 9.84 25.11 3.28
N TRP A 110 10.53 26.02 3.99
CA TRP A 110 11.90 25.76 4.44
C TRP A 110 12.01 24.59 5.42
N ALA A 111 11.03 24.43 6.32
CA ALA A 111 11.00 23.31 7.25
C ALA A 111 10.92 21.96 6.52
N VAL A 112 10.07 21.85 5.49
CA VAL A 112 9.94 20.62 4.70
C VAL A 112 11.15 20.38 3.82
N VAL A 113 11.72 21.41 3.19
CA VAL A 113 12.96 21.28 2.42
C VAL A 113 14.10 20.77 3.29
N LEU A 114 14.25 21.30 4.52
CA LEU A 114 15.28 20.85 5.45
C LEU A 114 15.05 19.40 5.89
N PHE A 115 13.80 19.04 6.18
CA PHE A 115 13.43 17.67 6.53
C PHE A 115 13.74 16.67 5.41
N VAL A 116 13.28 16.96 4.18
CA VAL A 116 13.56 16.17 2.97
C VAL A 116 15.07 16.04 2.75
N ALA A 117 15.83 17.14 2.86
CA ALA A 117 17.27 17.13 2.68
C ALA A 117 18.00 16.24 3.71
N PHE A 118 17.52 16.24 4.97
CA PHE A 118 18.07 15.38 6.02
C PHE A 118 17.86 13.89 5.71
N PHE A 119 16.65 13.51 5.29
CA PHE A 119 16.34 12.13 4.89
C PHE A 119 17.07 11.70 3.62
N LEU A 120 17.16 12.57 2.61
CA LEU A 120 17.95 12.36 1.40
C LEU A 120 19.43 12.10 1.71
N CYS A 121 20.01 12.81 2.69
CA CYS A 121 21.38 12.56 3.13
C CYS A 121 21.55 11.13 3.68
N GLY A 122 20.62 10.69 4.53
CA GLY A 122 20.57 9.31 5.04
C GLY A 122 20.39 8.27 3.92
N PHE A 123 19.52 8.56 2.95
CA PHE A 123 19.29 7.70 1.79
C PHE A 123 20.55 7.56 0.92
N ILE A 124 21.23 8.67 0.62
CA ILE A 124 22.50 8.68 -0.12
C ILE A 124 23.57 7.87 0.64
N TYR A 125 23.64 7.98 1.97
CA TYR A 125 24.55 7.18 2.78
C TYR A 125 24.27 5.67 2.65
N VAL A 126 23.00 5.27 2.69
CA VAL A 126 22.59 3.86 2.54
C VAL A 126 22.94 3.32 1.15
N ILE A 127 22.73 4.12 0.10
CA ILE A 127 23.14 3.77 -1.27
C ILE A 127 24.66 3.59 -1.35
N LYS A 128 25.44 4.53 -0.80
CA LYS A 128 26.90 4.44 -0.78
C LYS A 128 27.41 3.21 -0.01
N LYS A 129 26.67 2.76 1.02
CA LYS A 129 26.99 1.56 1.78
C LYS A 129 26.64 0.26 1.05
N GLY A 130 26.01 0.32 -0.14
CA GLY A 130 25.71 -0.84 -0.96
C GLY A 130 24.55 -1.70 -0.45
N ALA A 131 23.70 -1.16 0.44
CA ALA A 131 22.55 -1.87 1.01
C ALA A 131 21.51 -2.35 -0.04
N LEU A 132 21.56 -1.77 -1.25
CA LEU A 132 20.63 -2.01 -2.35
C LEU A 132 21.24 -2.81 -3.51
N LYS A 133 22.42 -3.41 -3.33
CA LYS A 133 23.04 -4.23 -4.38
C LYS A 133 22.40 -5.63 -4.45
N TRP A 134 21.74 -5.90 -5.57
CA TRP A 134 21.03 -7.16 -5.82
C TRP A 134 21.95 -8.24 -6.38
N GLU A 135 22.82 -7.88 -7.32
CA GLU A 135 23.84 -8.73 -7.93
C GLU A 135 25.18 -7.94 -7.94
N ASP A 136 26.24 -8.63 -7.52
CA ASP A 136 27.64 -8.20 -7.24
C ASP A 136 27.90 -7.05 -6.24
#